data_AF-A0A5B8RUA1-F1
#
_entry.id   AF-A0A5B8RUA1-F1
#
_cell.length_a   1.000
_cell.length_b   1.000
_cell.length_c   1.000
_cell.angle_alpha   90.00
_cell.angle_beta   90.00
_cell.angle_gamma   90.00
#
_symmetry.space_group_name_H-M   'P 1'
#
loop_
_entity.id
_entity.type
_entity.pdbx_description
1 polymer ?
#
loop_
_entity_poly.entity_id
_entity_poly.type
_entity_poly.pdbx_seq_one_letter_code
_entity_poly.pdbx_strand_id
1 'polypeptide(L)'
;MNANVLPSGAWESLFPRALALIDEISKYGGMADPFWTLGGGTVLMFRYRHRMSKDIDIFVPDPQYLGFVTPRLSDTAADMTEDYTEQPGMFVKLLFEEGEVTVCGNVSKPRPASRPRWQPPLTASCTSPASCPPWLAAWSA
;
A
#
# COMPACT_ATOMS: atom_id res chain seq x y z
N MET A 1 -11.36 -9.52 26.37
CA MET A 1 -10.31 -9.78 25.35
C MET A 1 -10.52 -8.75 24.24
N ASN A 2 -9.55 -7.86 24.01
CA ASN A 2 -9.70 -6.71 23.11
C ASN A 2 -9.73 -7.17 21.65
N ALA A 3 -10.93 -7.25 21.08
CA ALA A 3 -11.22 -7.77 19.73
C ALA A 3 -10.72 -6.89 18.56
N ASN A 4 -9.77 -5.99 18.81
CA ASN A 4 -9.42 -4.91 17.88
C ASN A 4 -7.95 -4.85 17.45
N VAL A 5 -7.07 -5.72 17.92
CA VAL A 5 -5.67 -5.72 17.47
C VAL A 5 -5.52 -6.74 16.33
N LEU A 6 -5.01 -6.30 15.18
CA LEU A 6 -4.56 -7.25 14.16
C LEU A 6 -3.32 -7.96 14.69
N PRO A 7 -3.20 -9.28 14.49
CA PRO A 7 -2.00 -9.98 14.90
C PRO A 7 -0.77 -9.40 14.18
N SER A 8 0.34 -9.31 14.90
CA SER A 8 1.62 -8.87 14.32
C SER A 8 2.09 -9.84 13.25
N GLY A 9 2.75 -9.31 12.21
CA GLY A 9 3.20 -10.09 11.06
C GLY A 9 3.87 -9.24 10.00
N ALA A 10 4.24 -9.88 8.88
CA ALA A 10 4.95 -9.26 7.76
C ALA A 10 4.31 -7.96 7.23
N TRP A 11 2.98 -7.85 7.33
CA TRP A 11 2.25 -6.66 6.91
C TRP A 11 2.69 -5.37 7.63
N GLU A 12 3.18 -5.47 8.87
CA GLU A 12 3.63 -4.30 9.65
C GLU A 12 4.86 -3.62 9.03
N SER A 13 5.75 -4.39 8.38
CA SER A 13 6.92 -3.85 7.67
C SER A 13 6.63 -3.56 6.19
N LEU A 14 5.77 -4.35 5.54
CA LEU A 14 5.46 -4.20 4.12
C LEU A 14 4.51 -3.04 3.84
N PHE A 15 3.55 -2.78 4.72
CA PHE A 15 2.55 -1.72 4.49
C PHE A 15 3.15 -0.31 4.43
N PRO A 16 4.09 0.09 5.30
CA PRO A 16 4.79 1.37 5.18
C PRO A 16 5.56 1.51 3.86
N ARG A 17 6.20 0.44 3.37
CA ARG A 17 6.89 0.43 2.07
C ARG A 17 5.91 0.67 0.93
N ALA A 18 4.77 -0.01 0.99
CA ALA A 18 3.69 0.15 0.02
C ALA A 18 3.12 1.59 -0.01
N LEU A 19 3.01 2.25 1.15
CA LEU A 19 2.60 3.66 1.22
C LEU A 19 3.65 4.61 0.65
N ALA A 20 4.94 4.38 0.92
CA ALA A 20 6.01 5.18 0.36
C ALA A 20 6.01 5.16 -1.19
N LEU A 21 5.71 4.01 -1.80
CA LEU A 21 5.53 3.91 -3.26
C LEU A 21 4.35 4.76 -3.78
N ILE A 22 3.27 4.85 -3.01
CA ILE A 22 2.10 5.67 -3.37
C ILE A 22 2.40 7.16 -3.24
N ASP A 23 3.18 7.54 -2.22
CA ASP A 23 3.63 8.92 -2.05
C ASP A 23 4.52 9.36 -3.23
N GLU A 24 5.36 8.48 -3.74
CA GLU A 24 6.15 8.74 -4.96
C GLU A 24 5.28 8.94 -6.20
N ILE A 25 4.23 8.12 -6.37
CA ILE A 25 3.24 8.32 -7.43
C ILE A 25 2.57 9.69 -7.30
N SER A 26 2.24 10.13 -6.08
CA SER A 26 1.64 11.46 -5.88
C SER A 26 2.62 12.59 -6.21
N LYS A 27 3.87 12.47 -5.75
CA LYS A 27 4.91 13.48 -5.90
C LYS A 27 5.33 13.68 -7.36
N TYR A 28 5.55 12.60 -8.11
CA TYR A 28 6.04 12.67 -9.50
C TYR A 28 4.93 12.58 -10.54
N GLY A 29 3.78 11.99 -10.21
CA GLY A 29 2.62 11.89 -11.11
C GLY A 29 1.87 13.20 -11.30
N GLY A 30 2.25 14.28 -10.60
CA GLY A 30 1.58 15.59 -10.69
C GLY A 30 0.13 15.59 -10.18
N MET A 31 -0.27 14.55 -9.45
CA MET A 31 -1.60 14.41 -8.87
C MET A 31 -1.48 14.47 -7.35
N ALA A 32 -2.08 15.50 -6.76
CA ALA A 32 -2.11 15.67 -5.30
C ALA A 32 -2.83 14.54 -4.56
N ASP A 33 -3.65 13.74 -5.26
CA ASP A 33 -4.36 12.59 -4.69
C ASP A 33 -4.57 11.49 -5.75
N PRO A 34 -3.55 10.66 -6.04
CA PRO A 34 -3.69 9.55 -6.96
C PRO A 34 -4.74 8.56 -6.45
N PHE A 35 -5.58 8.04 -7.34
CA PHE A 35 -6.55 7.01 -6.98
C PHE A 35 -5.86 5.65 -6.93
N TRP A 36 -6.04 4.94 -5.82
CA TRP A 36 -5.56 3.59 -5.63
C TRP A 36 -6.50 2.84 -4.68
N THR A 37 -6.43 1.52 -4.70
CA THR A 37 -7.20 0.67 -3.77
C THR A 37 -6.34 -0.48 -3.26
N LEU A 38 -6.49 -0.85 -1.99
CA LEU A 38 -6.02 -2.15 -1.52
C LEU A 38 -6.89 -3.26 -2.08
N GLY A 39 -6.30 -4.40 -2.38
CA GLY A 39 -7.04 -5.58 -2.76
C GLY A 39 -6.39 -6.88 -2.29
N GLY A 40 -6.72 -7.96 -2.99
CA GLY A 40 -6.17 -9.29 -2.74
C GLY A 40 -6.36 -9.81 -1.31
N GLY A 41 -5.38 -10.59 -0.85
CA GLY A 41 -5.39 -11.20 0.48
C GLY A 41 -5.33 -10.16 1.62
N THR A 42 -4.71 -9.02 1.33
CA THR A 42 -4.53 -7.89 2.24
C THR A 42 -5.85 -7.35 2.77
N VAL A 43 -6.83 -7.11 1.89
CA VAL A 43 -8.16 -6.64 2.30
C VAL A 43 -8.90 -7.67 3.14
N LEU A 44 -8.76 -8.96 2.82
CA LEU A 44 -9.38 -10.03 3.58
C LEU A 44 -8.83 -10.11 5.00
N MET A 45 -7.51 -9.90 5.16
CA MET A 45 -6.87 -9.80 6.47
C MET A 45 -7.38 -8.59 7.25
N PHE A 46 -7.32 -7.38 6.68
CA PHE A 46 -7.72 -6.15 7.39
C PHE A 46 -9.21 -6.13 7.73
N ARG A 47 -10.08 -6.57 6.82
CA ARG A 47 -11.54 -6.40 6.97
C ARG A 47 -12.22 -7.59 7.63
N TYR A 48 -11.75 -8.79 7.33
CA TYR A 48 -12.41 -10.04 7.77
C TYR A 48 -11.53 -10.89 8.68
N ARG A 49 -10.30 -10.46 8.99
CA ARG A 49 -9.30 -11.24 9.77
C ARG A 49 -9.11 -12.64 9.20
N HIS A 50 -9.29 -12.76 7.89
CA HIS A 50 -9.25 -14.01 7.17
C HIS A 50 -7.82 -14.21 6.67
N ARG A 51 -7.08 -15.08 7.38
CA ARG A 51 -5.64 -15.40 7.26
C ARG A 51 -4.69 -14.19 7.40
N MET A 52 -3.46 -14.46 7.83
CA MET A 52 -2.40 -13.46 7.76
C MET A 52 -1.93 -13.33 6.30
N SER A 53 -1.94 -12.11 5.76
CA SER A 53 -1.35 -11.83 4.44
C SER A 53 0.15 -11.64 4.61
N LYS A 54 0.94 -12.29 3.76
CA LYS A 54 2.37 -12.00 3.57
C LYS A 54 2.60 -11.06 2.39
N ASP A 55 1.54 -10.71 1.69
CA ASP A 55 1.57 -9.90 0.48
C ASP A 55 0.72 -8.65 0.70
N ILE A 56 1.17 -7.52 0.15
CA ILE A 56 0.42 -6.27 0.05
C ILE A 56 0.09 -6.01 -1.42
N ASP A 57 -1.21 -6.01 -1.76
CA ASP A 57 -1.69 -5.76 -3.11
C ASP A 57 -2.31 -4.37 -3.23
N ILE A 58 -1.69 -3.50 -4.04
CA ILE A 58 -2.20 -2.19 -4.41
C ILE A 58 -2.65 -2.21 -5.86
N PHE A 59 -3.81 -1.62 -6.13
CA PHE A 59 -4.37 -1.48 -7.47
C PHE A 59 -4.48 -0.02 -7.84
N VAL A 60 -3.94 0.32 -9.01
CA VAL A 60 -3.99 1.66 -9.60
C VAL A 60 -4.77 1.63 -10.92
N PRO A 61 -5.54 2.68 -11.23
CA PRO A 61 -6.35 2.74 -12.44
C PRO A 61 -5.48 2.95 -13.68
N ASP A 62 -4.40 3.72 -13.56
CA ASP A 62 -3.54 4.12 -14.65
C ASP A 62 -2.23 3.31 -14.63
N PRO A 63 -1.94 2.52 -15.67
CA PRO A 63 -0.68 1.80 -15.80
C PRO A 63 0.56 2.70 -15.81
N GLN A 64 0.43 3.99 -16.14
CA GLN A 64 1.53 4.95 -16.11
C GLN A 64 2.14 5.08 -14.71
N TYR A 65 1.35 4.85 -13.65
CA TYR A 65 1.86 4.89 -12.28
C TYR A 65 2.87 3.78 -11.97
N LEU A 66 2.85 2.69 -12.75
CA LEU A 66 3.83 1.61 -12.60
C LEU A 66 5.27 2.09 -12.88
N GLY A 67 5.43 3.14 -13.68
CA GLY A 67 6.73 3.75 -13.95
C GLY A 67 7.37 4.40 -12.73
N PHE A 68 6.59 4.81 -11.73
CA PHE A 68 7.11 5.45 -10.51
C PHE A 68 7.46 4.46 -9.39
N VAL A 69 7.09 3.18 -9.56
CA VAL A 69 7.24 2.15 -8.53
C VAL A 69 8.13 0.99 -8.97
N THR A 70 8.64 1.03 -10.20
CA THR A 70 9.65 0.06 -10.68
C THR A 70 11.05 0.49 -10.24
N PRO A 71 11.85 -0.41 -9.62
CA PRO A 71 13.24 -0.14 -9.25
C PRO A 71 14.11 0.33 -10.42
N ARG A 72 13.76 0.00 -11.67
CA ARG A 72 14.51 0.47 -12.84
C ARG A 72 14.38 1.97 -13.10
N LEU A 73 13.26 2.58 -12.71
CA LEU A 73 12.91 3.96 -13.06
C LEU A 73 12.72 4.86 -11.83
N SER A 74 12.75 4.29 -10.63
CA SER A 74 12.48 4.97 -9.36
C SER A 74 13.55 4.62 -8.35
N ASP A 75 14.35 5.61 -7.97
CA ASP A 75 15.42 5.47 -6.97
C ASP A 75 14.83 5.01 -5.63
N THR A 76 13.67 5.53 -5.24
CA THR A 76 12.98 5.12 -4.01
C THR A 76 12.61 3.64 -4.00
N ALA A 77 12.18 3.09 -5.15
CA ALA A 77 11.88 1.67 -5.26
C ALA A 77 13.16 0.81 -5.28
N ALA A 78 14.22 1.30 -5.94
CA ALA A 78 15.53 0.64 -5.98
C ALA A 78 16.20 0.58 -4.59
N ASP A 79 16.11 1.66 -3.82
CA ASP A 79 16.62 1.74 -2.45
C ASP A 79 15.90 0.76 -1.51
N MET A 80 14.65 0.39 -1.82
CA MET A 80 13.90 -0.59 -1.06
C MET A 80 14.34 -2.03 -1.38
N THR A 81 14.42 -2.37 -2.67
CA THR A 81 14.84 -3.70 -3.13
C THR A 81 15.22 -3.68 -4.60
N GLU A 82 16.26 -4.46 -4.94
CA GLU A 82 16.63 -4.77 -6.33
C GLU A 82 16.01 -6.09 -6.81
N ASP A 83 15.38 -6.87 -5.92
CA ASP A 83 14.67 -8.10 -6.26
C ASP A 83 13.21 -7.79 -6.60
N TYR A 84 12.91 -7.73 -7.89
CA TYR A 84 11.58 -7.43 -8.40
C TYR A 84 11.24 -8.19 -9.67
N THR A 85 9.95 -8.40 -9.87
CA THR A 85 9.37 -8.89 -11.13
C THR A 85 8.38 -7.86 -11.65
N GLU A 86 8.52 -7.45 -12.91
CA GLU A 86 7.58 -6.53 -13.55
C GLU A 86 7.00 -7.12 -14.84
N GLN A 87 5.75 -6.78 -15.12
CA GLN A 87 5.15 -6.92 -16.44
C GLN A 87 4.66 -5.53 -16.87
N PRO A 88 5.30 -4.92 -17.90
CA PRO A 88 4.97 -3.57 -18.35
C PRO A 88 3.47 -3.39 -18.59
N GLY A 89 2.90 -2.35 -17.97
CA GLY A 89 1.48 -2.02 -18.08
C GLY A 89 0.51 -2.88 -17.25
N MET A 90 1.00 -3.94 -16.59
CA MET A 90 0.17 -4.90 -15.84
C MET A 90 0.49 -4.89 -14.35
N PHE A 91 1.73 -5.14 -13.95
CA PHE A 91 2.10 -5.13 -12.54
C PHE A 91 3.59 -4.91 -12.31
N VAL A 92 3.93 -4.44 -11.11
CA VAL A 92 5.28 -4.45 -10.54
C VAL A 92 5.19 -5.15 -9.19
N LYS A 93 6.02 -6.16 -8.97
CA LYS A 93 6.10 -6.93 -7.73
C LYS A 93 7.50 -6.76 -7.15
N LEU A 94 7.55 -6.18 -5.95
CA LEU A 94 8.77 -6.04 -5.16
C LEU A 94 8.85 -7.17 -4.14
N LEU A 95 9.99 -7.86 -4.09
CA LEU A 95 10.23 -8.95 -3.17
C LEU A 95 11.10 -8.49 -2.00
N PHE A 96 10.71 -8.89 -0.80
CA PHE A 96 11.42 -8.66 0.45
C PHE A 96 11.52 -9.94 1.27
N GLU A 97 12.39 -9.96 2.27
CA GLU A 97 12.53 -11.10 3.17
C GLU A 97 11.21 -11.40 3.92
N GLU A 98 10.46 -10.37 4.28
CA GLU A 98 9.22 -10.51 5.04
C GLU A 98 8.02 -10.90 4.16
N GLY A 99 8.08 -10.62 2.86
CA GLY A 99 7.00 -10.89 1.90
C GLY A 99 7.02 -9.96 0.69
N GLU A 100 5.86 -9.74 0.07
CA GLU A 100 5.77 -9.13 -1.26
C GLU A 100 4.92 -7.84 -1.24
N VAL A 101 5.31 -6.84 -2.03
CA VAL A 101 4.48 -5.67 -2.35
C VAL A 101 4.22 -5.66 -3.85
N THR A 102 2.95 -5.75 -4.24
CA THR A 102 2.53 -5.77 -5.64
C THR A 102 1.69 -4.54 -5.96
N VAL A 103 2.09 -3.81 -7.00
CA VAL A 103 1.32 -2.72 -7.61
C VAL A 103 0.78 -3.20 -8.96
N CYS A 104 -0.54 -3.32 -9.07
CA CYS A 104 -1.25 -3.76 -10.27
C CYS A 104 -1.85 -2.55 -11.01
N GLY A 105 -1.54 -2.42 -12.29
CA GLY A 105 -2.11 -1.42 -13.19
C GLY A 105 -3.34 -1.91 -13.95
N ASN A 106 -3.92 -1.01 -14.75
CA ASN A 106 -5.05 -1.29 -15.65
C ASN A 106 -6.29 -1.85 -14.95
N VAL A 107 -6.53 -1.44 -13.71
CA VAL A 107 -7.66 -1.92 -12.93
C VAL A 107 -8.78 -0.91 -13.03
N SER A 108 -9.79 -1.24 -13.84
CA SER A 108 -11.03 -0.47 -13.99
C SER A 108 -11.92 -0.62 -12.75
N LYS A 109 -11.48 -0.05 -11.63
CA LYS A 109 -12.34 0.19 -10.49
C LYS A 109 -12.92 1.60 -10.67
N PRO A 110 -14.25 1.76 -10.76
CA PRO A 110 -14.83 3.10 -10.78
C PRO A 110 -14.39 3.83 -9.50
N ARG A 111 -13.88 5.06 -9.66
CA ARG A 111 -13.61 5.93 -8.50
C ARG A 111 -14.94 6.09 -7.77
N PRO A 112 -15.07 5.64 -6.51
CA PRO A 112 -16.32 5.78 -5.78
C PRO A 112 -16.59 7.28 -5.54
N ALA A 113 -17.87 7.69 -5.65
CA ALA A 113 -18.30 9.08 -5.51
C ALA A 113 -17.89 9.71 -4.17
N SER A 114 -17.81 8.87 -3.13
CA SER A 114 -17.12 9.15 -1.87
C SER A 114 -16.03 8.11 -1.71
N ARG A 115 -14.76 8.51 -1.59
CA ARG A 115 -13.73 7.58 -1.14
C ARG A 115 -14.17 7.05 0.23
N PRO A 116 -14.35 5.73 0.43
CA PRO A 116 -14.15 5.23 1.77
C PRO A 116 -12.67 5.49 2.03
N ARG A 117 -12.36 6.58 2.76
CA ARG A 117 -11.05 6.76 3.39
C ARG A 117 -10.76 5.40 3.99
N TRP A 118 -9.71 4.72 3.55
CA TRP A 118 -9.32 3.48 4.21
C TRP A 118 -9.13 3.87 5.67
N GLN A 119 -10.08 3.46 6.50
CA GLN A 119 -9.97 3.65 7.92
C GLN A 119 -9.14 2.45 8.36
N PRO A 120 -7.94 2.66 8.92
CA PRO A 120 -7.31 1.59 9.66
C PRO A 120 -8.35 1.01 10.63
N PRO A 121 -8.28 -0.29 10.99
CA PRO A 121 -9.11 -0.79 12.08
C PRO A 121 -9.02 0.21 13.24
N LEU A 122 -10.18 0.58 13.80
CA LEU A 122 -10.47 1.73 14.70
C LEU A 122 -9.62 1.82 15.99
N THR A 123 -8.50 1.10 16.06
CA THR A 123 -7.52 1.04 17.13
C THR A 123 -6.08 1.24 16.67
N ALA A 124 -5.85 1.73 15.46
CA ALA A 124 -4.74 2.66 15.27
C ALA A 124 -5.09 4.03 15.90
N SER A 125 -5.74 4.03 17.07
CA SER A 125 -5.90 5.20 17.91
C SER A 125 -4.57 5.42 18.61
N CYS A 126 -3.72 6.20 17.96
CA CYS A 126 -2.56 6.77 18.61
C CYS A 126 -3.06 7.72 19.69
N THR A 127 -3.05 7.27 20.94
CA THR A 127 -3.35 8.13 22.09
C THR A 127 -2.24 9.16 22.35
N SER A 128 -1.12 9.08 21.62
CA SER A 128 -0.02 10.05 21.69
C SER A 128 0.68 10.23 20.34
N PRO A 129 1.05 11.46 19.94
CA PRO A 129 1.76 11.72 18.68
C PRO A 129 3.16 11.07 18.61
N ALA A 130 3.74 10.66 19.75
CA ALA A 130 5.04 9.98 19.79
C ALA A 130 5.00 8.47 19.51
N SER A 131 3.82 7.83 19.59
CA SER A 131 3.64 6.39 19.36
C SER A 131 2.91 6.08 18.05
N CYS A 132 2.62 7.11 17.26
CA CYS A 132 2.03 6.98 15.95
C CYS A 132 3.12 6.85 14.89
N PRO A 133 3.12 5.78 14.07
CA PRO A 133 3.92 5.79 12.87
C PRO A 133 3.52 7.01 12.02
N PRO A 134 4.47 7.81 11.52
CA PRO A 134 4.17 9.08 10.83
C PRO A 134 3.19 8.93 9.65
N TRP A 135 3.10 7.73 9.06
CA TRP A 135 2.16 7.40 7.99
C TRP A 135 0.69 7.28 8.43
N LEU A 136 0.40 7.02 9.72
CA LEU A 136 -0.95 6.90 10.26
C LEU A 136 -1.61 8.27 10.51
N ALA A 137 -0.82 9.29 10.84
CA ALA A 137 -1.29 10.66 11.06
C ALA A 137 -1.58 11.41 9.75
N ALA A 138 -0.81 11.13 8.69
CA ALA A 138 -0.92 11.81 7.39
C ALA A 138 -2.24 11.57 6.65
N TRP A 139 -3.03 10.56 7.06
CA TRP A 139 -4.24 10.13 6.36
C TRP A 139 -5.52 10.35 7.18
N SER A 140 -5.49 11.20 8.21
CA SER A 140 -6.68 11.59 9.00
C SER A 140 -7.14 13.05 8.81
N ALA A 141 -6.38 13.87 8.07
CA ALA A 141 -6.82 15.21 7.65
C ALA A 141 -7.61 15.15 6.34
#